data_AF-A0A916VXH6-F1
#
_entry.id   AF-A0A916VXH6-F1
#
_cell.length_a   1.000
_cell.length_b   1.000
_cell.length_c   1.000
_cell.angle_alpha   90.00
_cell.angle_beta   90.00
_cell.angle_gamma   90.00
#
_symmetry.space_group_name_H-M   'P 1'
#
loop_
_entity.id
_entity.type
_entity.pdbx_description
1 polymer ?
#
loop_
_entity_poly.entity_id
_entity_poly.type
_entity_poly.pdbx_seq_one_letter_code
_entity_poly.pdbx_strand_id
1 'polypeptide(L)'
;MVDLVKGDTRLIISVCRKHGLLRNQAAYVLATAHWETARTMKPVREYGGEKYLQSKPYYPFVGMGYVQLTWEANYRKASQILGVDFVGNPKLLLEPAHASEILVRGMMGGWFTGKKLSDYIILQRSDFVNARRIVNGMDKAQEIAVLAHEYDSLLKVDGYGEESTTREPSIPKLPTSKTDLPATTQKNTGKGGLIGLIVAAIAAAAGIFFGITGD
;
A
#
# COMPACT_ATOMS: atom_id res chain seq x y z
N MET A 1 -20.96 3.90 10.95
CA MET A 1 -21.29 4.18 9.54
C MET A 1 -20.05 4.76 8.88
N VAL A 2 -19.67 4.22 7.72
CA VAL A 2 -18.61 4.82 6.88
C VAL A 2 -19.11 6.11 6.23
N ASP A 3 -18.20 7.03 5.94
CA ASP A 3 -18.50 8.33 5.36
C ASP A 3 -17.28 8.82 4.57
N LEU A 4 -17.50 9.34 3.36
CA LEU A 4 -16.46 9.84 2.47
C LEU A 4 -15.96 11.25 2.84
N VAL A 5 -16.65 11.98 3.73
CA VAL A 5 -16.23 13.33 4.18
C VAL A 5 -15.71 13.38 5.60
N LYS A 6 -15.70 12.25 6.33
CA LYS A 6 -15.20 12.18 7.70
C LYS A 6 -13.67 12.29 7.75
N GLY A 7 -13.15 13.16 8.60
CA GLY A 7 -11.72 13.30 8.84
C GLY A 7 -10.95 13.57 7.54
N ASP A 8 -9.90 12.79 7.29
CA ASP A 8 -9.05 12.92 6.11
C ASP A 8 -9.43 11.95 4.99
N THR A 9 -10.65 11.41 4.99
CA THR A 9 -11.09 10.41 4.00
C THR A 9 -10.89 10.91 2.56
N ARG A 10 -11.24 12.16 2.25
CA ARG A 10 -11.02 12.74 0.91
C ARG A 10 -9.54 12.87 0.53
N LEU A 11 -8.66 13.13 1.49
CA LEU A 11 -7.22 13.14 1.26
C LEU A 11 -6.71 11.73 0.95
N ILE A 12 -7.13 10.72 1.71
CA ILE A 12 -6.72 9.33 1.44
C ILE A 12 -7.21 8.90 0.05
N ILE A 13 -8.44 9.25 -0.33
CA ILE A 13 -8.99 9.00 -1.68
C ILE A 13 -8.13 9.66 -2.77
N SER A 14 -7.72 10.92 -2.58
CA SER A 14 -6.89 11.62 -3.57
C SER A 14 -5.50 10.99 -3.72
N VAL A 15 -4.89 10.52 -2.63
CA VAL A 15 -3.62 9.78 -2.66
C VAL A 15 -3.80 8.40 -3.31
N CYS A 16 -4.90 7.70 -3.05
CA CYS A 16 -5.23 6.47 -3.78
C CYS A 16 -5.32 6.72 -5.30
N ARG A 17 -5.99 7.80 -5.73
CA ARG A 17 -6.09 8.17 -7.16
C ARG A 17 -4.72 8.52 -7.75
N LYS A 18 -3.93 9.33 -7.03
CA LYS A 18 -2.57 9.71 -7.42
C LYS A 18 -1.69 8.50 -7.74
N HIS A 19 -1.83 7.42 -6.97
CA HIS A 19 -1.06 6.19 -7.15
C HIS A 19 -1.77 5.11 -8.00
N GLY A 20 -2.90 5.45 -8.62
CA GLY A 20 -3.59 4.57 -9.56
C GLY A 20 -4.21 3.33 -8.93
N LEU A 21 -4.63 3.40 -7.66
CA LEU A 21 -5.32 2.28 -7.02
C LEU A 21 -6.66 2.02 -7.71
N LEU A 22 -7.02 0.74 -7.82
CA LEU A 22 -8.37 0.34 -8.18
C LEU A 22 -9.37 0.80 -7.11
N ARG A 23 -10.64 0.99 -7.49
CA ARG A 23 -11.69 1.37 -6.54
C ARG A 23 -11.76 0.44 -5.32
N ASN A 24 -11.73 -0.87 -5.55
CA ASN A 24 -11.76 -1.87 -4.48
C ASN A 24 -10.49 -1.85 -3.61
N GLN A 25 -9.33 -1.53 -4.17
CA GLN A 25 -8.10 -1.33 -3.39
C GLN A 25 -8.21 -0.08 -2.52
N ALA A 26 -8.69 1.03 -3.08
CA ALA A 26 -8.94 2.27 -2.33
C ALA A 26 -9.96 2.06 -1.20
N ALA A 27 -11.02 1.27 -1.43
CA ALA A 27 -11.99 0.90 -0.42
C ALA A 27 -11.34 0.18 0.77
N TYR A 28 -10.44 -0.77 0.50
CA TYR A 28 -9.74 -1.51 1.54
C TYR A 28 -8.74 -0.64 2.33
N VAL A 29 -8.06 0.29 1.65
CA VAL A 29 -7.21 1.30 2.28
C VAL A 29 -8.02 2.16 3.27
N LEU A 30 -9.21 2.63 2.86
CA LEU A 30 -10.09 3.40 3.74
C LEU A 30 -10.60 2.58 4.91
N ALA A 31 -11.00 1.33 4.69
CA ALA A 31 -11.44 0.43 5.76
C ALA A 31 -10.34 0.19 6.81
N THR A 32 -9.10 0.03 6.35
CA THR A 32 -7.94 -0.09 7.23
C THR A 32 -7.75 1.19 8.06
N ALA A 33 -7.68 2.35 7.43
CA ALA A 33 -7.53 3.62 8.14
C ALA A 33 -8.67 3.86 9.14
N HIS A 34 -9.90 3.53 8.76
CA HIS A 34 -11.08 3.62 9.61
C HIS A 34 -10.92 2.77 10.87
N TRP A 35 -10.45 1.54 10.71
CA TRP A 35 -10.26 0.62 11.83
C TRP A 35 -9.15 1.11 12.77
N GLU A 36 -7.96 1.37 12.22
CA GLU A 36 -6.75 1.68 12.99
C GLU A 36 -6.81 3.04 13.69
N THR A 37 -7.61 3.98 13.20
CA THR A 37 -7.75 5.33 13.79
C THR A 37 -8.92 5.46 14.74
N ALA A 38 -9.46 4.34 15.24
CA ALA A 38 -10.67 4.31 16.06
C ALA A 38 -11.83 5.10 15.39
N ARG A 39 -11.95 4.98 14.06
CA ARG A 39 -12.99 5.58 13.21
C ARG A 39 -12.89 7.10 13.07
N THR A 40 -11.85 7.74 13.61
CA THR A 40 -11.68 9.21 13.50
C THR A 40 -11.31 9.64 12.10
N MET A 41 -10.68 8.75 11.31
CA MET A 41 -10.07 9.07 10.02
C MET A 41 -9.04 10.19 10.12
N LYS A 42 -8.35 10.29 11.27
CA LYS A 42 -7.22 11.20 11.51
C LYS A 42 -5.98 10.38 11.90
N PRO A 43 -4.76 10.82 11.58
CA PRO A 43 -3.55 10.18 12.07
C PRO A 43 -3.54 10.18 13.59
N VAL A 44 -3.26 9.04 14.22
CA VAL A 44 -3.20 8.92 15.68
C VAL A 44 -1.87 8.35 16.14
N ARG A 45 -1.44 8.72 17.34
CA ARG A 45 -0.34 8.06 18.04
C ARG A 45 -0.92 6.96 18.93
N GLU A 46 -0.18 5.87 19.07
CA GLU A 46 -0.50 4.76 19.97
C GLU A 46 -0.91 5.31 21.34
N TYR A 47 -2.06 4.84 21.80
CA TYR A 47 -2.63 5.31 23.06
C TYR A 47 -1.96 4.63 24.24
N GLY A 48 -1.66 5.42 25.27
CA GLY A 48 -1.08 4.94 26.52
C GLY A 48 -0.27 6.02 27.21
N GLY A 49 -0.10 5.88 28.52
CA GLY A 49 0.83 6.73 29.27
C GLY A 49 2.28 6.50 28.84
N GLU A 50 3.14 7.50 29.01
CA GLU A 50 4.52 7.41 28.51
C GLU A 50 5.30 6.23 29.11
N LYS A 51 5.09 5.91 30.41
CA LYS A 51 5.68 4.72 31.04
C LYS A 51 5.25 3.40 30.39
N TYR A 52 3.99 3.31 29.96
CA TYR A 52 3.49 2.13 29.25
C TYR A 52 4.11 1.99 27.87
N LEU A 53 4.32 3.11 27.18
CA LEU A 53 4.97 3.12 25.87
C LEU A 53 6.46 2.80 25.98
N GLN A 54 7.14 3.32 27.01
CA GLN A 54 8.55 3.04 27.30
C GLN A 54 8.82 1.57 27.63
N SER A 55 7.82 0.82 28.10
CA SER A 55 7.98 -0.62 28.34
C SER A 55 7.86 -1.47 27.07
N LYS A 56 7.52 -0.85 25.93
CA LYS A 56 7.39 -1.58 24.66
C LYS A 56 8.77 -1.81 24.03
N PRO A 57 8.99 -2.98 23.40
CA PRO A 57 10.28 -3.31 22.77
C PRO A 57 10.61 -2.41 21.57
N TYR A 58 9.61 -1.73 21.00
CA TYR A 58 9.77 -0.83 19.87
C TYR A 58 9.92 0.65 20.28
N TYR A 59 9.90 0.99 21.56
CA TYR A 59 10.12 2.37 22.00
C TYR A 59 11.51 2.85 21.55
N PRO A 60 11.67 4.10 21.04
CA PRO A 60 10.67 5.19 20.96
C PRO A 60 9.75 5.15 19.72
N PHE A 61 9.88 4.16 18.85
CA PHE A 61 9.16 4.01 17.57
C PHE A 61 7.79 3.34 17.74
N VAL A 62 6.96 3.97 18.59
CA VAL A 62 5.57 3.56 18.87
C VAL A 62 4.64 3.79 17.69
N GLY A 63 3.47 3.16 17.67
CA GLY A 63 2.51 3.30 16.57
C GLY A 63 2.14 4.75 16.24
N MET A 64 2.22 5.15 14.98
CA MET A 64 1.76 6.46 14.50
C MET A 64 1.07 6.40 13.13
N GLY A 65 0.24 7.40 12.83
CA GLY A 65 -0.39 7.57 11.53
C GLY A 65 -1.69 6.80 11.35
N TYR A 66 -2.19 6.69 10.11
CA TYR A 66 -3.43 5.98 9.79
C TYR A 66 -3.32 4.46 9.91
N VAL A 67 -2.11 3.91 9.97
CA VAL A 67 -1.84 2.46 9.95
C VAL A 67 -1.06 1.98 11.18
N GLN A 68 -0.87 2.85 12.17
CA GLN A 68 -0.07 2.56 13.37
C GLN A 68 1.32 2.01 13.03
N LEU A 69 2.04 2.70 12.13
CA LEU A 69 3.41 2.36 11.77
C LEU A 69 4.26 2.30 13.05
N THR A 70 4.89 1.16 13.29
CA THR A 70 5.65 0.86 14.52
C THR A 70 7.01 0.27 14.13
N TRP A 71 8.00 0.31 15.02
CA TRP A 71 9.39 -0.16 14.85
C TRP A 71 10.29 0.74 14.02
N GLU A 72 11.54 0.88 14.47
CA GLU A 72 12.56 1.70 13.80
C GLU A 72 12.78 1.32 12.34
N ALA A 73 12.79 0.02 12.03
CA ALA A 73 13.01 -0.45 10.67
C ALA A 73 11.94 0.06 9.69
N ASN A 74 10.69 0.14 10.14
CA ASN A 74 9.59 0.67 9.33
C ASN A 74 9.68 2.19 9.18
N TYR A 75 10.09 2.89 10.24
CA TYR A 75 10.35 4.34 10.20
C TYR A 75 11.47 4.66 9.20
N ARG A 76 12.60 3.93 9.26
CA ARG A 76 13.70 4.06 8.30
C ARG A 76 13.25 3.78 6.88
N LYS A 77 12.49 2.70 6.66
CA LYS A 77 11.97 2.35 5.33
C LYS A 77 11.07 3.46 4.77
N ALA A 78 10.11 3.95 5.55
CA ALA A 78 9.26 5.07 5.14
C ALA A 78 10.10 6.33 4.87
N SER A 79 11.13 6.58 5.70
CA SER A 79 12.01 7.74 5.55
C SER A 79 12.77 7.72 4.23
N GLN A 80 13.36 6.58 3.90
CA GLN A 80 14.09 6.39 2.65
C GLN A 80 13.20 6.55 1.42
N ILE A 81 11.97 6.01 1.46
CA ILE A 81 11.08 6.02 0.31
C ILE A 81 10.41 7.39 0.10
N LEU A 82 10.16 8.15 1.17
CA LEU A 82 9.56 9.48 1.10
C LEU A 82 10.57 10.63 1.09
N GLY A 83 11.84 10.37 1.41
CA GLY A 83 12.87 11.41 1.52
C GLY A 83 12.65 12.34 2.73
N VAL A 84 12.04 11.84 3.80
CA VAL A 84 11.69 12.60 5.01
C VAL A 84 12.24 11.86 6.23
N ASP A 85 12.89 12.56 7.16
CA ASP A 85 13.47 11.92 8.35
C ASP A 85 12.43 11.66 9.44
N PHE A 86 11.73 10.52 9.36
CA PHE A 86 10.80 10.08 10.41
C PHE A 86 11.50 9.47 11.63
N VAL A 87 12.77 9.09 11.52
CA VAL A 87 13.51 8.53 12.65
C VAL A 87 13.91 9.64 13.62
N GLY A 88 14.48 10.72 13.12
CA GLY A 88 14.78 11.91 13.91
C GLY A 88 13.55 12.73 14.25
N ASN A 89 12.52 12.74 13.39
CA ASN A 89 11.30 13.53 13.58
C ASN A 89 10.02 12.68 13.50
N PRO A 90 9.80 11.76 14.46
CA PRO A 90 8.70 10.78 14.40
C PRO A 90 7.31 11.41 14.35
N LYS A 91 7.14 12.62 14.90
CA LYS A 91 5.86 13.34 14.87
C LYS A 91 5.37 13.68 13.46
N LEU A 92 6.26 13.73 12.46
CA LEU A 92 5.87 13.94 11.06
C LEU A 92 4.96 12.82 10.54
N LEU A 93 4.97 11.63 11.15
CA LEU A 93 4.03 10.54 10.85
C LEU A 93 2.58 10.83 11.25
N LEU A 94 2.35 11.88 12.06
CA LEU A 94 1.01 12.36 12.40
C LEU A 94 0.51 13.44 11.44
N GLU A 95 1.35 13.89 10.50
CA GLU A 95 0.92 14.82 9.47
C GLU A 95 0.12 14.07 8.38
N PRO A 96 -1.11 14.51 8.06
CA PRO A 96 -1.98 13.81 7.11
C PRO A 96 -1.33 13.52 5.74
N ALA A 97 -0.50 14.44 5.24
CA ALA A 97 0.21 14.29 3.97
C ALA A 97 1.19 13.10 4.00
N HIS A 98 2.03 13.00 5.03
CA HIS A 98 2.96 11.89 5.19
C HIS A 98 2.24 10.59 5.53
N ALA A 99 1.28 10.63 6.46
CA ALA A 99 0.55 9.45 6.92
C ALA A 99 -0.24 8.77 5.78
N SER A 100 -0.86 9.55 4.90
CA SER A 100 -1.65 9.02 3.77
C SER A 100 -0.75 8.38 2.70
N GLU A 101 0.40 8.99 2.40
CA GLU A 101 1.43 8.40 1.52
C GLU A 101 1.96 7.07 2.08
N ILE A 102 2.24 7.00 3.39
CA ILE A 102 2.70 5.77 4.06
C ILE A 102 1.63 4.69 4.03
N LEU A 103 0.38 5.04 4.33
CA LEU A 103 -0.74 4.09 4.27
C LEU A 103 -0.88 3.51 2.86
N VAL A 104 -1.02 4.37 1.85
CA VAL A 104 -1.30 3.96 0.47
C VAL A 104 -0.11 3.20 -0.12
N ARG A 105 1.08 3.82 -0.14
CA ARG A 105 2.27 3.20 -0.74
C ARG A 105 2.75 2.00 0.06
N GLY A 106 2.57 2.01 1.38
CA GLY A 106 2.89 0.89 2.25
C GLY A 106 2.04 -0.34 1.95
N MET A 107 0.73 -0.17 1.76
CA MET A 107 -0.17 -1.26 1.37
C MET A 107 0.04 -1.71 -0.08
N MET A 108 0.41 -0.80 -1.00
CA MET A 108 0.77 -1.15 -2.39
C MET A 108 2.09 -1.94 -2.48
N GLY A 109 3.09 -1.52 -1.70
CA GLY A 109 4.46 -2.04 -1.76
C GLY A 109 4.77 -3.12 -0.74
N GLY A 110 3.81 -3.49 0.11
CA GLY A 110 3.98 -4.49 1.16
C GLY A 110 5.03 -4.10 2.22
N TRP A 111 5.05 -2.85 2.66
CA TRP A 111 6.09 -2.36 3.56
C TRP A 111 6.05 -2.98 4.95
N PHE A 112 4.87 -3.41 5.40
CA PHE A 112 4.61 -3.85 6.77
C PHE A 112 4.87 -5.34 6.97
N THR A 113 4.26 -6.20 6.15
CA THR A 113 4.35 -7.67 6.27
C THR A 113 4.97 -8.35 5.04
N GLY A 114 5.31 -7.59 4.00
CA GLY A 114 5.68 -8.12 2.69
C GLY A 114 4.49 -8.49 1.79
N LYS A 115 3.25 -8.46 2.31
CA LYS A 115 2.04 -8.67 1.51
C LYS A 115 1.50 -7.35 0.98
N LYS A 116 1.00 -7.35 -0.25
CA LYS A 116 0.53 -6.14 -0.95
C LYS A 116 -0.93 -6.23 -1.38
N LEU A 117 -1.52 -5.08 -1.69
CA LEU A 117 -2.90 -4.97 -2.20
C LEU A 117 -3.16 -5.93 -3.37
N SER A 118 -2.24 -6.01 -4.35
CA SER A 118 -2.40 -6.84 -5.53
C SER A 118 -2.30 -8.36 -5.28
N ASP A 119 -1.88 -8.79 -4.08
CA ASP A 119 -1.93 -10.21 -3.72
C ASP A 119 -3.38 -10.69 -3.47
N TYR A 120 -4.25 -9.78 -3.03
CA TYR A 120 -5.61 -10.09 -2.57
C TYR A 120 -6.71 -9.43 -3.42
N ILE A 121 -6.45 -8.19 -3.85
CA ILE A 121 -7.42 -7.30 -4.47
C ILE A 121 -6.91 -6.90 -5.86
N ILE A 122 -7.57 -7.42 -6.89
CA ILE A 122 -7.32 -7.18 -8.31
C ILE A 122 -8.61 -6.72 -8.99
N LEU A 123 -8.56 -6.45 -10.29
CA LEU A 123 -9.72 -5.91 -11.02
C LEU A 123 -10.95 -6.81 -10.97
N GLN A 124 -10.77 -8.13 -11.01
CA GLN A 124 -11.88 -9.10 -11.02
C GLN A 124 -12.18 -9.72 -9.65
N ARG A 125 -11.41 -9.42 -8.60
CA ARG A 125 -11.52 -10.08 -7.29
C ARG A 125 -11.19 -9.13 -6.14
N SER A 126 -12.04 -9.13 -5.13
CA SER A 126 -11.84 -8.38 -3.88
C SER A 126 -11.81 -9.33 -2.68
N ASP A 127 -10.65 -9.92 -2.37
CA ASP A 127 -10.48 -10.73 -1.16
C ASP A 127 -10.18 -9.84 0.06
N PHE A 128 -11.18 -9.07 0.51
CA PHE A 128 -11.02 -8.12 1.60
C PHE A 128 -10.73 -8.78 2.95
N VAL A 129 -11.14 -10.04 3.15
CA VAL A 129 -10.88 -10.76 4.40
C VAL A 129 -9.40 -11.10 4.51
N ASN A 130 -8.81 -11.75 3.49
CA ASN A 130 -7.39 -12.11 3.55
C ASN A 130 -6.46 -10.91 3.35
N ALA A 131 -6.95 -9.80 2.81
CA ALA A 131 -6.19 -8.55 2.71
C ALA A 131 -5.73 -8.00 4.07
N ARG A 132 -6.28 -8.46 5.22
CA ARG A 132 -5.79 -8.06 6.54
C ARG A 132 -4.31 -8.34 6.75
N ARG A 133 -3.82 -9.38 6.06
CA ARG A 133 -2.41 -9.80 6.01
C ARG A 133 -1.45 -8.73 5.51
N ILE A 134 -1.93 -7.69 4.83
CA ILE A 134 -1.12 -6.56 4.37
C ILE A 134 -0.56 -5.76 5.56
N VAL A 135 -1.35 -5.61 6.64
CA VAL A 135 -1.03 -4.76 7.79
C VAL A 135 -0.76 -5.56 9.05
N ASN A 136 -1.54 -6.60 9.31
CA ASN A 136 -1.44 -7.43 10.51
C ASN A 136 -1.71 -8.91 10.15
N GLY A 137 -1.94 -9.80 11.12
CA GLY A 137 -2.40 -11.16 10.90
C GLY A 137 -3.83 -11.23 10.36
N MET A 138 -4.70 -11.99 11.03
CA MET A 138 -6.13 -12.09 10.67
C MET A 138 -7.06 -11.44 11.70
N ASP A 139 -6.51 -10.77 12.71
CA ASP A 139 -7.30 -10.10 13.73
C ASP A 139 -8.22 -9.05 13.08
N LYS A 140 -9.52 -9.15 13.41
CA LYS A 140 -10.59 -8.28 12.91
C LYS A 140 -10.76 -8.25 11.38
N ALA A 141 -10.27 -9.28 10.70
CA ALA A 141 -10.34 -9.36 9.24
C ALA A 141 -11.76 -9.27 8.69
N GLN A 142 -12.73 -9.93 9.35
CA GLN A 142 -14.12 -9.92 8.89
C GLN A 142 -14.77 -8.55 9.07
N GLU A 143 -14.58 -7.91 10.21
CA GLU A 143 -15.12 -6.58 10.49
C GLU A 143 -14.54 -5.52 9.54
N ILE A 144 -13.24 -5.60 9.24
CA ILE A 144 -12.59 -4.69 8.27
C ILE A 144 -13.09 -4.97 6.85
N ALA A 145 -13.32 -6.24 6.49
CA ALA A 145 -13.88 -6.58 5.18
C ALA A 145 -15.29 -6.01 4.98
N VAL A 146 -16.13 -6.02 6.03
CA VAL A 146 -17.44 -5.35 5.99
C VAL A 146 -17.29 -3.86 5.71
N LEU A 147 -16.40 -3.16 6.43
CA LEU A 147 -16.13 -1.75 6.15
C LEU A 147 -15.64 -1.52 4.72
N ALA A 148 -14.81 -2.42 4.17
CA ALA A 148 -14.32 -2.32 2.81
C ALA A 148 -15.44 -2.47 1.77
N HIS A 149 -16.41 -3.35 2.00
CA HIS A 149 -17.60 -3.45 1.14
C HIS A 149 -18.47 -2.19 1.18
N GLU A 150 -18.64 -1.59 2.35
CA GLU A 150 -19.38 -0.33 2.49
C GLU A 150 -18.65 0.82 1.75
N TYR A 151 -17.33 0.96 1.94
CA TYR A 151 -16.55 1.96 1.22
C TYR A 151 -16.51 1.72 -0.30
N ASP A 152 -16.43 0.47 -0.79
CA ASP A 152 -16.45 0.19 -2.23
C ASP A 152 -17.77 0.64 -2.86
N SER A 153 -18.88 0.41 -2.15
CA SER A 153 -20.22 0.84 -2.58
C SER A 153 -20.32 2.37 -2.64
N LEU A 154 -19.83 3.07 -1.61
CA LEU A 154 -19.82 4.54 -1.61
C LEU A 154 -18.90 5.13 -2.67
N LEU A 155 -17.70 4.58 -2.86
CA LEU A 155 -16.76 5.02 -3.89
C LEU A 155 -17.31 4.81 -5.30
N LYS A 156 -18.13 3.76 -5.51
CA LYS A 156 -18.81 3.53 -6.78
C LYS A 156 -19.82 4.64 -7.06
N VAL A 157 -20.62 5.02 -6.06
CA VAL A 157 -21.58 6.13 -6.18
C VAL A 157 -20.87 7.47 -6.36
N ASP A 158 -19.72 7.66 -5.71
CA ASP A 158 -18.86 8.86 -5.85
C ASP A 158 -18.13 8.94 -7.20
N GLY A 159 -18.30 7.96 -8.10
CA GLY A 159 -17.68 7.96 -9.43
C GLY A 159 -16.19 7.64 -9.45
N TYR A 160 -15.66 6.98 -8.42
CA TYR A 160 -14.25 6.59 -8.41
C TYR A 160 -13.92 5.62 -9.55
N GLY A 161 -13.07 6.07 -10.48
CA GLY A 161 -12.63 5.29 -11.65
C GLY A 161 -13.28 5.72 -12.96
N GLU A 162 -14.35 6.51 -12.91
CA GLU A 162 -15.09 7.00 -14.09
C GLU A 162 -14.35 8.15 -14.82
N GLU A 163 -13.34 8.77 -14.19
CA GLU A 163 -12.55 9.87 -14.78
C GLU A 163 -11.62 9.43 -15.94
N SER A 164 -11.58 8.12 -16.24
CA SER A 164 -10.72 7.57 -17.29
C SER A 164 -11.35 7.54 -18.70
N THR A 165 -12.61 7.95 -18.87
CA THR A 165 -13.31 7.90 -20.18
C THR A 165 -13.44 9.24 -20.91
N THR A 166 -12.95 10.37 -20.38
CA THR A 166 -13.09 11.70 -21.02
C THR A 166 -11.78 12.28 -21.57
N ARG A 167 -10.69 11.51 -21.60
CA ARG A 167 -9.54 11.81 -22.47
C ARG A 167 -9.60 10.89 -23.68
N GLU A 168 -10.40 11.29 -24.66
CA GLU A 168 -10.32 10.77 -26.02
C GLU A 168 -8.84 10.87 -26.48
N PRO A 169 -8.20 9.78 -26.91
CA PRO A 169 -6.90 9.89 -27.56
C PRO A 169 -7.12 10.65 -28.86
N SER A 170 -6.63 11.90 -28.92
CA SER A 170 -6.45 12.61 -30.19
C SER A 170 -5.35 11.90 -30.98
N ILE A 171 -5.73 10.82 -31.66
CA ILE A 171 -4.91 10.21 -32.70
C ILE A 171 -4.73 11.29 -33.77
N PRO A 172 -3.51 11.77 -34.06
CA PRO A 172 -3.29 12.60 -35.24
C PRO A 172 -3.70 11.78 -36.46
N LYS A 173 -4.62 12.29 -37.29
CA LYS A 173 -4.93 11.69 -38.59
C LYS A 173 -3.61 11.55 -39.36
N LEU A 174 -3.10 10.32 -39.46
CA LEU A 174 -1.92 10.02 -40.25
C LEU A 174 -2.30 10.14 -41.73
N PRO A 175 -1.55 10.91 -42.54
CA PRO A 175 -1.85 11.06 -43.96
C PRO A 175 -1.66 9.73 -44.69
N THR A 176 -2.67 9.35 -45.48
CA THR A 176 -2.62 8.21 -46.39
C THR A 176 -1.58 8.43 -47.48
N SER A 177 -0.45 7.75 -47.39
CA SER A 177 0.45 7.56 -48.54
C SER A 177 0.51 6.08 -48.88
N LYS A 178 -0.01 5.73 -50.06
CA LYS A 178 0.21 4.44 -50.70
C LYS A 178 1.67 4.42 -51.18
N THR A 179 2.45 3.44 -50.74
CA THR A 179 3.71 3.12 -51.41
C THR A 179 3.95 1.62 -51.33
N ASP A 180 4.10 1.04 -52.51
CA ASP A 180 4.31 -0.37 -52.79
C ASP A 180 5.62 -0.89 -52.17
N LEU A 181 5.59 -2.16 -51.73
CA LEU A 181 6.79 -2.90 -51.32
C LEU A 181 7.71 -3.14 -52.53
N PRO A 182 9.03 -3.25 -52.27
CA PRO A 182 9.72 -4.43 -52.77
C PRO A 182 10.54 -5.16 -51.70
N ALA A 183 10.61 -6.47 -51.89
CA ALA A 183 11.39 -7.42 -51.10
C ALA A 183 12.89 -7.40 -51.45
N THR A 184 13.76 -7.71 -50.47
CA THR A 184 14.99 -8.54 -50.64
C THR A 184 15.70 -8.83 -49.30
N THR A 185 15.60 -10.09 -48.88
CA THR A 185 16.64 -11.09 -48.51
C THR A 185 18.05 -10.68 -48.02
N GLN A 186 18.35 -11.19 -46.80
CA GLN A 186 19.59 -11.82 -46.25
C GLN A 186 20.83 -11.04 -45.74
N LYS A 187 21.16 -11.40 -44.48
CA LYS A 187 22.37 -12.09 -43.94
C LYS A 187 23.36 -11.32 -43.04
N ASN A 188 23.50 -11.89 -41.82
CA ASN A 188 24.67 -12.16 -40.98
C ASN A 188 25.82 -11.14 -40.86
N THR A 189 26.23 -10.86 -39.61
CA THR A 189 27.41 -11.45 -38.93
C THR A 189 27.73 -10.65 -37.65
N GLY A 190 28.29 -11.30 -36.62
CA GLY A 190 29.10 -10.60 -35.60
C GLY A 190 28.91 -11.10 -34.15
N LYS A 191 29.97 -11.71 -33.61
CA LYS A 191 30.11 -12.29 -32.26
C LYS A 191 30.59 -11.27 -31.19
N GLY A 192 30.35 -11.60 -29.92
CA GLY A 192 31.08 -11.11 -28.72
C GLY A 192 30.12 -11.07 -27.51
N GLY A 193 30.14 -11.99 -26.54
CA GLY A 193 31.12 -12.15 -25.44
C GLY A 193 30.81 -11.13 -24.31
N LEU A 194 30.79 -11.37 -23.00
CA LEU A 194 30.96 -12.51 -22.09
C LEU A 194 30.72 -11.96 -20.64
N ILE A 195 30.05 -12.73 -19.76
CA ILE A 195 30.13 -12.76 -18.26
C ILE A 195 29.57 -11.61 -17.39
N GLY A 196 28.83 -12.00 -16.32
CA GLY A 196 28.65 -11.17 -15.12
C GLY A 196 27.64 -11.66 -14.05
N LEU A 197 27.87 -12.84 -13.46
CA LEU A 197 27.47 -13.32 -12.10
C LEU A 197 26.28 -12.68 -11.35
N ILE A 198 25.21 -13.48 -11.10
CA ILE A 198 24.24 -13.24 -10.02
C ILE A 198 24.57 -14.11 -8.80
N VAL A 199 24.61 -13.44 -7.66
CA VAL A 199 25.04 -13.90 -6.33
C VAL A 199 23.93 -14.64 -5.58
N ALA A 200 24.35 -15.79 -5.02
CA ALA A 200 23.91 -16.53 -3.82
C ALA A 200 22.47 -16.39 -3.28
N ALA A 201 21.79 -17.54 -3.21
CA ALA A 201 20.63 -17.82 -2.36
C ALA A 201 20.97 -18.99 -1.42
N ILE A 202 21.03 -18.74 -0.10
CA ILE A 202 20.93 -19.73 1.00
C ILE A 202 20.35 -18.97 2.21
N ALA A 203 19.04 -19.10 2.48
CA ALA A 203 18.38 -20.01 3.44
C ALA A 203 18.32 -19.47 4.88
N ALA A 204 17.09 -19.18 5.31
CA ALA A 204 16.71 -18.87 6.67
C ALA A 204 16.34 -20.17 7.43
N ALA A 205 16.79 -20.29 8.69
CA ALA A 205 16.14 -21.14 9.69
C ALA A 205 16.59 -20.72 11.09
N ALA A 206 15.65 -20.22 11.89
CA ALA A 206 15.64 -20.37 13.34
C ALA A 206 14.21 -20.10 13.82
N GLY A 207 13.41 -21.16 13.87
CA GLY A 207 12.17 -21.18 14.62
C GLY A 207 12.47 -21.32 16.10
N ILE A 208 11.74 -20.61 16.96
CA ILE A 208 11.66 -20.92 18.38
C ILE A 208 10.19 -21.10 18.73
N PHE A 209 9.87 -22.37 18.92
CA PHE A 209 8.73 -22.93 19.62
C PHE A 209 8.85 -22.59 21.11
N PHE A 210 7.77 -22.19 21.77
CA PHE A 210 7.59 -22.46 23.20
C PHE A 210 6.14 -22.90 23.42
N GLY A 211 5.98 -24.23 23.51
CA GLY A 211 4.94 -24.83 24.32
C GLY A 211 5.49 -25.01 25.74
N ILE A 212 4.66 -24.75 26.74
CA ILE A 212 4.90 -25.16 28.12
C ILE A 212 3.64 -25.89 28.59
N THR A 213 3.82 -27.15 28.98
CA THR A 213 2.91 -27.99 29.74
C THR A 213 3.67 -28.52 30.96
N GLY A 214 2.99 -28.59 32.11
CA GLY A 214 3.38 -29.28 33.36
C GLY A 214 4.35 -28.45 34.23
N ASP A 215 4.11 -28.20 35.52
CA ASP A 215 3.35 -28.94 36.55
C ASP A 215 2.33 -28.08 37.32
#